data_AF-A0A1L6HWX8-F1
#
_entry.id   AF-A0A1L6HWX8-F1
#
_cell.length_a   1.000
_cell.length_b   1.000
_cell.length_c   1.000
_cell.angle_alpha   90.00
_cell.angle_beta   90.00
_cell.angle_gamma   90.00
#
_symmetry.space_group_name_H-M   'P 1'
#
loop_
_entity.id
_entity.type
_entity.pdbx_description
1 polymer ?
#
loop_
_entity_poly.entity_id
_entity_poly.type
_entity_poly.pdbx_seq_one_letter_code
_entity_poly.pdbx_strand_id
1 'polypeptide(L)'
;MMRALRTGAVTLATTFTVAACGVGQAVTDSTVGAAKWAFTTQIKTMNLDLVSRSSLNRNGAGQSLSTVVRIYQLRTPQAFEQLDYMQLQTNDLEALRPDLLATRDVVLRPDASASVTEPMNSGTEYVGVVAFFRDAGKDSTWKLVIPKKQWKQTDPVKIEVRANALQLAGAKNEAVKRHAPQQSVPNPPRQKPAAVTEYGTRPG
;
A
#
# COMPACT_ATOMS: atom_id res chain seq x y z
N MET A 1 -48.14 81.76 60.34
CA MET A 1 -46.81 81.66 61.00
C MET A 1 -46.22 80.29 60.70
N MET A 2 -44.94 80.26 60.33
CA MET A 2 -44.17 79.10 59.85
C MET A 2 -44.08 77.95 60.86
N ARG A 3 -44.05 76.68 60.41
CA ARG A 3 -42.84 75.82 60.33
C ARG A 3 -43.14 74.37 59.93
N ALA A 4 -42.06 73.77 59.42
CA ALA A 4 -41.85 72.55 58.64
C ALA A 4 -42.13 71.18 59.31
N LEU A 5 -41.82 70.14 58.51
CA LEU A 5 -41.61 68.69 58.73
C LEU A 5 -42.71 67.83 58.05
N ARG A 6 -42.44 66.70 57.37
CA ARG A 6 -41.26 65.83 57.23
C ARG A 6 -41.46 64.92 55.98
N THR A 7 -40.35 64.36 55.54
CA THR A 7 -40.11 63.35 54.49
C THR A 7 -41.05 62.14 54.45
N GLY A 8 -41.32 61.66 53.23
CA GLY A 8 -41.85 60.32 52.95
C GLY A 8 -41.42 59.87 51.56
N ALA A 9 -40.30 59.16 51.47
CA ALA A 9 -39.79 58.57 50.24
C ALA A 9 -40.61 57.31 49.90
N VAL A 10 -41.19 57.27 48.70
CA VAL A 10 -41.78 56.06 48.13
C VAL A 10 -40.90 55.65 46.96
N THR A 11 -40.01 54.70 47.21
CA THR A 11 -39.23 53.99 46.19
C THR A 11 -40.14 53.05 45.42
N LEU A 12 -40.55 53.44 44.21
CA LEU A 12 -41.14 52.54 43.23
C LEU A 12 -40.00 51.73 42.59
N ALA A 13 -39.88 50.46 42.94
CA ALA A 13 -38.97 49.52 42.30
C ALA A 13 -39.52 49.15 40.92
N THR A 14 -38.95 49.74 39.86
CA THR A 14 -39.21 49.38 38.46
C THR A 14 -38.43 48.11 38.10
N THR A 15 -39.11 46.97 38.01
CA THR A 15 -38.56 45.74 37.46
C THR A 15 -38.42 45.85 35.94
N PHE A 16 -37.18 46.01 35.47
CA PHE A 16 -36.82 45.94 34.05
C PHE A 16 -36.80 44.46 33.61
N THR A 17 -37.80 44.02 32.86
CA THR A 17 -37.76 42.72 32.17
C THR A 17 -37.03 42.87 30.84
N VAL A 18 -35.72 42.62 30.84
CA VAL A 18 -34.94 42.54 29.60
C VAL A 18 -35.26 41.20 28.94
N ALA A 19 -36.08 41.22 27.89
CA ALA A 19 -36.21 40.10 26.96
C ALA A 19 -34.90 39.98 26.16
N ALA A 20 -34.02 39.08 26.58
CA ALA A 20 -32.84 38.72 25.83
C ALA A 20 -33.26 37.85 24.62
N CYS A 21 -33.23 38.41 23.41
CA CYS A 21 -33.18 37.61 22.20
C CYS A 21 -31.85 36.85 22.18
N GLY A 22 -31.88 35.57 22.56
CA GLY A 22 -30.74 34.67 22.41
C GLY A 22 -30.45 34.45 20.93
N VAL A 23 -29.45 35.14 20.39
CA VAL A 23 -28.82 34.75 19.13
C VAL A 23 -28.02 33.48 19.42
N GLY A 24 -28.59 32.33 19.10
CA GLY A 24 -27.85 31.08 19.04
C GLY A 24 -26.84 31.16 17.90
N GLN A 25 -25.64 31.65 18.17
CA GLN A 25 -24.53 31.48 17.24
C GLN A 25 -24.15 30.01 17.25
N ALA A 26 -24.61 29.28 16.24
CA ALA A 26 -24.08 27.97 15.90
C ALA A 26 -22.62 28.13 15.45
N VAL A 27 -21.69 28.07 16.41
CA VAL A 27 -20.24 27.97 16.16
C VAL A 27 -19.87 26.51 15.94
N THR A 28 -20.40 25.92 14.87
CA THR A 28 -19.96 24.61 14.41
C THR A 28 -19.57 24.76 12.95
N ASP A 29 -18.27 24.94 12.69
CA ASP A 29 -17.59 24.31 11.53
C ASP A 29 -16.11 24.73 11.36
N SER A 30 -15.57 25.69 12.09
CA SER A 30 -14.19 26.14 11.84
C SER A 30 -13.09 25.25 12.43
N THR A 31 -13.35 24.55 13.54
CA THR A 31 -12.33 23.72 14.23
C THR A 31 -12.20 22.31 13.64
N VAL A 32 -13.28 21.72 13.10
CA VAL A 32 -13.24 20.39 12.46
C VAL A 32 -12.46 20.44 11.13
N GLY A 33 -12.55 21.56 10.39
CA GLY A 33 -11.77 21.78 9.17
C GLY A 33 -10.26 21.90 9.43
N ALA A 34 -9.87 22.60 10.50
CA ALA A 34 -8.46 22.77 10.90
C ALA A 34 -7.83 21.47 11.43
N ALA A 35 -8.60 20.66 12.18
CA ALA A 35 -8.11 19.39 12.70
C ALA A 35 -7.86 18.34 11.59
N LYS A 36 -8.61 18.38 10.48
CA LYS A 36 -8.48 17.39 9.40
C LYS A 36 -7.21 17.56 8.55
N TRP A 37 -6.67 18.78 8.46
CA TRP A 37 -5.45 19.08 7.68
C TRP A 37 -4.16 18.64 8.38
N ALA A 38 -4.10 18.71 9.71
CA ALA A 38 -2.90 18.39 10.48
C ALA A 38 -2.57 16.88 10.54
N PHE A 39 -3.50 15.99 10.16
CA PHE A 39 -3.36 14.55 10.37
C PHE A 39 -3.40 13.66 9.11
N THR A 40 -3.46 14.23 7.89
CA THR A 40 -3.50 13.41 6.67
C THR A 40 -2.49 13.87 5.62
N THR A 41 -1.32 13.22 5.57
CA THR A 41 -0.51 13.19 4.34
C THR A 41 -1.32 12.47 3.26
N GLN A 42 -2.05 13.24 2.46
CA GLN A 42 -2.84 12.74 1.34
C GLN A 42 -1.88 12.42 0.18
N ILE A 43 -1.92 11.18 -0.30
CA ILE A 43 -1.24 10.80 -1.53
C ILE A 43 -2.05 11.40 -2.69
N LYS A 44 -1.53 12.45 -3.31
CA LYS A 44 -2.18 13.17 -4.41
C LYS A 44 -1.59 12.82 -5.77
N THR A 45 -0.39 12.27 -5.80
CA THR A 45 0.36 11.96 -7.02
C THR A 45 0.78 10.50 -6.99
N MET A 46 0.59 9.82 -8.11
CA MET A 46 1.12 8.48 -8.36
C MET A 46 2.50 8.63 -9.02
N ASN A 47 3.57 8.55 -8.23
CA ASN A 47 4.92 8.42 -8.76
C ASN A 47 5.31 6.94 -8.80
N LEU A 48 5.56 6.43 -9.99
CA LEU A 48 5.90 5.03 -10.24
C LEU A 48 7.08 4.95 -11.20
N ASP A 49 8.16 4.30 -10.77
CA ASP A 49 9.30 3.99 -11.63
C ASP A 49 9.23 2.53 -12.09
N LEU A 50 9.33 2.33 -13.39
CA LEU A 50 9.51 1.03 -14.03
C LEU A 50 10.96 0.92 -14.47
N VAL A 51 11.65 -0.13 -14.04
CA VAL A 51 13.07 -0.37 -14.38
C VAL A 51 13.18 -1.75 -15.01
N SER A 52 13.62 -1.83 -16.27
CA SER A 52 13.81 -3.11 -16.93
C SER A 52 15.25 -3.61 -16.85
N ARG A 53 15.42 -4.92 -16.94
CA ARG A 53 16.73 -5.57 -17.13
C ARG A 53 16.94 -5.94 -18.60
N SER A 54 18.20 -6.14 -18.97
CA SER A 54 18.61 -6.59 -20.31
C SER A 54 17.87 -7.82 -20.80
N SER A 55 17.43 -8.70 -19.89
CA SER A 55 16.67 -9.92 -20.18
C SER A 55 15.19 -9.71 -20.50
N LEU A 56 14.69 -8.48 -20.60
CA LEU A 56 13.27 -8.19 -20.75
C LEU A 56 12.64 -8.92 -21.95
N ASN A 57 11.50 -9.58 -21.68
CA ASN A 57 10.54 -10.10 -22.65
C ASN A 57 11.18 -10.88 -23.82
N ARG A 58 12.16 -11.75 -23.54
CA ARG A 58 12.92 -12.43 -24.61
C ARG A 58 12.04 -13.30 -25.51
N ASN A 59 12.43 -13.39 -26.79
CA ASN A 59 11.86 -14.34 -27.73
C ASN A 59 12.50 -15.75 -27.63
N GLY A 60 11.98 -16.71 -28.40
CA GLY A 60 12.52 -18.08 -28.44
C GLY A 60 13.98 -18.16 -28.92
N ALA A 61 14.46 -17.13 -29.64
CA ALA A 61 15.86 -16.98 -30.04
C ALA A 61 16.72 -16.23 -29.00
N GLY A 62 16.15 -15.87 -27.84
CA GLY A 62 16.84 -15.16 -26.76
C GLY A 62 16.95 -13.64 -26.95
N GLN A 63 16.36 -13.07 -28.01
CA GLN A 63 16.39 -11.62 -28.25
C GLN A 63 15.42 -10.91 -27.29
N SER A 64 15.90 -9.91 -26.56
CA SER A 64 15.08 -9.11 -25.66
C SER A 64 14.16 -8.16 -26.42
N LEU A 65 12.90 -8.07 -25.97
CA LEU A 65 11.87 -7.27 -26.62
C LEU A 65 11.33 -6.21 -25.66
N SER A 66 10.77 -5.14 -26.22
CA SER A 66 9.96 -4.21 -25.44
C SER A 66 8.66 -4.87 -24.98
N THR A 67 8.03 -4.31 -23.96
CA THR A 67 6.68 -4.69 -23.52
C THR A 67 5.86 -3.43 -23.22
N VAL A 68 4.54 -3.55 -23.30
CA VAL A 68 3.63 -2.51 -22.79
C VAL A 68 3.32 -2.85 -21.34
N VAL A 69 3.51 -1.87 -20.46
CA VAL A 69 3.05 -1.91 -19.08
C VAL A 69 1.83 -1.01 -18.97
N ARG A 70 0.69 -1.59 -18.60
CA ARG A 70 -0.55 -0.88 -18.34
C ARG A 70 -0.79 -0.75 -16.85
N ILE A 71 -1.11 0.46 -16.44
CA ILE A 71 -1.30 0.85 -15.04
C ILE A 71 -2.74 1.30 -14.88
N TYR A 72 -3.42 0.74 -13.89
CA TYR A 72 -4.81 1.01 -13.58
C TYR A 72 -4.92 1.66 -12.22
N GLN A 73 -5.66 2.75 -12.12
CA GLN A 73 -6.11 3.27 -10.83
C GLN A 73 -7.50 2.70 -10.53
N LEU A 74 -7.63 2.02 -9.39
CA LEU A 74 -8.80 1.22 -9.04
C LEU A 74 -9.39 1.63 -7.69
N ARG A 75 -10.73 1.60 -7.60
CA ARG A 75 -11.47 1.70 -6.32
C ARG A 75 -11.24 0.46 -5.47
N THR A 76 -11.36 -0.72 -6.07
CA THR A 76 -11.22 -2.01 -5.40
C THR A 76 -10.45 -2.99 -6.31
N PRO A 77 -9.69 -3.98 -5.77
CA PRO A 77 -8.84 -4.84 -6.59
C PRO A 77 -9.54 -6.12 -7.09
N GLN A 78 -10.72 -6.46 -6.58
CA GLN A 78 -11.31 -7.80 -6.68
C GLN A 78 -11.51 -8.24 -8.14
N ALA A 79 -12.15 -7.41 -8.97
CA ALA A 79 -12.33 -7.73 -10.39
C ALA A 79 -10.97 -7.93 -11.07
N PHE A 80 -10.04 -7.00 -10.87
CA PHE A 80 -8.69 -7.05 -11.45
C PHE A 80 -7.89 -8.28 -11.05
N GLU A 81 -7.99 -8.72 -9.79
CA GLU A 81 -7.33 -9.93 -9.29
C GLU A 81 -7.84 -11.20 -9.99
N GLN A 82 -9.14 -11.27 -10.28
CA GLN A 82 -9.78 -12.42 -10.92
C GLN A 82 -9.57 -12.49 -12.43
N LEU A 83 -9.37 -11.34 -13.11
CA LEU A 83 -9.18 -11.34 -14.56
C LEU A 83 -7.87 -12.02 -14.97
N ASP A 84 -7.95 -12.88 -15.97
CA ASP A 84 -6.78 -13.50 -16.56
C ASP A 84 -6.04 -12.56 -17.53
N TYR A 85 -4.92 -13.04 -18.06
CA TYR A 85 -4.05 -12.28 -18.96
C TYR A 85 -4.76 -11.86 -20.25
N MET A 86 -5.55 -12.76 -20.86
CA MET A 86 -6.26 -12.51 -22.12
C MET A 86 -7.41 -11.53 -21.93
N GLN A 87 -8.15 -11.66 -20.84
CA GLN A 87 -9.21 -10.72 -20.47
C GLN A 87 -8.65 -9.32 -20.25
N LEU A 88 -7.52 -9.19 -19.53
CA LEU A 88 -6.87 -7.89 -19.33
C LEU A 88 -6.26 -7.30 -20.62
N GLN A 89 -5.90 -8.14 -21.59
CA GLN A 89 -5.36 -7.69 -22.87
C GLN A 89 -6.44 -7.22 -23.85
N THR A 90 -7.63 -7.83 -23.81
CA THR A 90 -8.66 -7.66 -24.85
C THR A 90 -9.95 -6.99 -24.38
N ASN A 91 -10.29 -7.08 -23.10
CA ASN A 91 -11.56 -6.57 -22.57
C ASN A 91 -11.46 -5.92 -21.18
N ASP A 92 -10.30 -5.36 -20.84
CA ASP A 92 -10.05 -4.79 -19.51
C ASP A 92 -10.99 -3.63 -19.15
N LEU A 93 -11.21 -2.68 -20.07
CA LEU A 93 -12.02 -1.50 -19.78
C LEU A 93 -13.47 -1.84 -19.43
N GLU A 94 -14.07 -2.81 -20.12
CA GLU A 94 -15.43 -3.27 -19.83
C GLU A 94 -15.46 -4.07 -18.52
N ALA A 95 -14.54 -5.03 -18.38
CA ALA A 95 -14.49 -5.92 -17.23
C ALA A 95 -14.18 -5.18 -15.91
N LEU A 96 -13.39 -4.11 -15.97
CA LEU A 96 -13.01 -3.28 -14.81
C LEU A 96 -13.90 -2.05 -14.63
N ARG A 97 -14.85 -1.77 -15.53
CA ARG A 97 -15.65 -0.53 -15.54
C ARG A 97 -16.19 -0.09 -14.17
N PRO A 98 -16.70 -0.97 -13.29
CA PRO A 98 -17.22 -0.56 -11.98
C PRO A 98 -16.16 0.07 -11.07
N ASP A 99 -14.91 -0.38 -11.18
CA ASP A 99 -13.82 -0.03 -10.27
C ASP A 99 -12.73 0.84 -10.91
N LEU A 100 -12.69 0.92 -12.24
CA LEU A 100 -11.68 1.66 -12.99
C LEU A 100 -11.88 3.17 -12.90
N LEU A 101 -10.82 3.88 -12.52
CA LEU A 101 -10.82 5.35 -12.39
C LEU A 101 -9.94 6.03 -13.44
N ALA A 102 -8.82 5.40 -13.77
CA ALA A 102 -7.89 5.86 -14.79
C ALA A 102 -7.04 4.68 -15.27
N THR A 103 -6.54 4.79 -16.50
CA THR A 103 -5.57 3.84 -17.06
C THR A 103 -4.44 4.60 -17.75
N ARG A 104 -3.24 4.02 -17.75
CA ARG A 104 -2.05 4.58 -18.40
C ARG A 104 -1.19 3.46 -18.98
N ASP A 105 -0.80 3.63 -20.25
CA ASP A 105 0.13 2.72 -20.93
C ASP A 105 1.53 3.33 -21.01
N VAL A 106 2.54 2.47 -20.84
CA VAL A 106 3.96 2.79 -20.98
C VAL A 106 4.64 1.70 -21.78
N VAL A 107 5.39 2.07 -22.82
CA VAL A 107 6.27 1.13 -23.52
C VAL A 107 7.61 1.07 -22.78
N LEU A 108 7.94 -0.10 -22.24
CA LEU A 108 9.19 -0.37 -21.55
C LEU A 108 10.14 -1.14 -22.48
N ARG A 109 11.29 -0.55 -22.79
CA ARG A 109 12.35 -1.17 -23.59
C ARG A 109 13.34 -1.92 -22.69
N PRO A 110 14.07 -2.94 -23.19
CA PRO A 110 15.15 -3.57 -22.44
C PRO A 110 16.23 -2.56 -22.00
N ASP A 111 16.80 -2.77 -20.80
CA ASP A 111 17.81 -1.89 -20.17
C ASP A 111 17.40 -0.41 -20.05
N ALA A 112 16.10 -0.13 -20.08
CA ALA A 112 15.55 1.21 -19.91
C ALA A 112 14.77 1.34 -18.60
N SER A 113 14.56 2.59 -18.19
CA SER A 113 13.63 2.97 -17.13
C SER A 113 12.58 3.94 -17.68
N ALA A 114 11.40 3.93 -17.08
CA ALA A 114 10.32 4.86 -17.37
C ALA A 114 9.62 5.26 -16.07
N SER A 115 9.32 6.56 -15.92
CA SER A 115 8.61 7.08 -14.75
C SER A 115 7.22 7.55 -15.16
N VAL A 116 6.24 7.25 -14.32
CA VAL A 116 4.87 7.75 -14.41
C VAL A 116 4.64 8.63 -13.20
N THR A 117 4.41 9.92 -13.46
CA THR A 117 4.11 10.93 -12.43
C THR A 117 2.83 11.64 -12.85
N GLU A 118 1.72 11.20 -12.29
CA GLU A 118 0.39 11.71 -12.64
C GLU A 118 -0.47 11.91 -11.39
N PRO A 119 -1.48 12.79 -11.43
CA PRO A 119 -2.44 12.91 -10.35
C PRO A 119 -3.11 11.56 -10.05
N MET A 120 -3.17 11.21 -8.78
CA MET A 120 -3.94 10.06 -8.34
C MET A 120 -5.40 10.48 -8.16
N ASN A 121 -6.34 9.75 -8.78
CA ASN A 121 -7.75 9.98 -8.57
C ASN A 121 -8.07 9.84 -7.07
N SER A 122 -8.93 10.72 -6.56
CA SER A 122 -9.26 10.77 -5.13
C SER A 122 -9.90 9.48 -4.62
N GLY A 123 -10.61 8.75 -5.49
CA GLY A 123 -11.22 7.46 -5.20
C GLY A 123 -10.31 6.24 -5.39
N THR A 124 -9.07 6.43 -5.83
CA THR A 124 -8.11 5.33 -6.00
C THR A 124 -7.71 4.81 -4.64
N GLU A 125 -7.83 3.51 -4.42
CA GLU A 125 -7.31 2.82 -3.23
C GLU A 125 -6.28 1.75 -3.60
N TYR A 126 -6.27 1.32 -4.87
CA TYR A 126 -5.33 0.32 -5.40
C TYR A 126 -4.82 0.75 -6.78
N VAL A 127 -3.58 0.38 -7.07
CA VAL A 127 -2.98 0.50 -8.39
C VAL A 127 -2.71 -0.90 -8.94
N GLY A 128 -3.39 -1.25 -10.02
CA GLY A 128 -3.10 -2.48 -10.78
C GLY A 128 -2.00 -2.22 -11.79
N VAL A 129 -1.05 -3.14 -11.95
CA VAL A 129 0.00 -3.06 -12.97
C VAL A 129 0.06 -4.37 -13.72
N VAL A 130 0.00 -4.30 -15.05
CA VAL A 130 0.06 -5.46 -15.95
C VAL A 130 1.16 -5.21 -16.97
N ALA A 131 2.07 -6.16 -17.13
CA ALA A 131 3.02 -6.16 -18.23
C ALA A 131 2.59 -7.18 -19.28
N PHE A 132 2.35 -6.70 -20.49
CA PHE A 132 1.93 -7.53 -21.60
C PHE A 132 3.14 -8.16 -22.29
N PHE A 133 3.71 -9.17 -21.65
CA PHE A 133 4.82 -9.96 -22.19
C PHE A 133 4.37 -10.78 -23.40
N ARG A 134 5.32 -11.13 -24.26
CA ARG A 134 5.09 -12.07 -25.37
C ARG A 134 4.70 -13.45 -24.85
N ASP A 135 5.27 -13.84 -23.71
CA ASP A 135 4.95 -15.08 -23.01
C ASP A 135 4.86 -14.80 -21.50
N ALA A 136 3.63 -14.83 -20.98
CA ALA A 136 3.35 -14.60 -19.58
C ALA A 136 3.75 -15.77 -18.68
N GLY A 137 4.08 -16.96 -19.24
CA GLY A 137 4.46 -18.16 -18.49
C GLY A 137 3.41 -18.63 -17.47
N LYS A 138 3.59 -19.82 -16.90
CA LYS A 138 2.71 -20.30 -15.80
C LYS A 138 3.13 -19.75 -14.43
N ASP A 139 4.42 -19.59 -14.21
CA ASP A 139 5.00 -19.20 -12.92
C ASP A 139 5.46 -17.74 -12.89
N SER A 140 5.11 -16.94 -13.90
CA SER A 140 5.57 -15.55 -13.98
C SER A 140 4.60 -14.58 -13.33
N THR A 141 5.15 -13.60 -12.61
CA THR A 141 4.36 -12.50 -12.03
C THR A 141 4.18 -11.39 -13.07
N TRP A 142 3.22 -11.52 -13.97
CA TRP A 142 2.93 -10.51 -15.00
C TRP A 142 1.93 -9.43 -14.55
N LYS A 143 1.32 -9.63 -13.36
CA LYS A 143 0.31 -8.76 -12.75
C LYS A 143 0.69 -8.43 -11.31
N LEU A 144 0.51 -7.17 -10.91
CA LEU A 144 0.67 -6.70 -9.53
C LEU A 144 -0.54 -5.87 -9.09
N VAL A 145 -0.87 -5.96 -7.80
CA VAL A 145 -1.83 -5.08 -7.12
C VAL A 145 -1.09 -4.37 -6.00
N ILE A 146 -1.08 -3.04 -6.03
CA ILE A 146 -0.33 -2.21 -5.09
C ILE A 146 -1.33 -1.32 -4.34
N PRO A 147 -1.53 -1.53 -3.03
CA PRO A 147 -2.37 -0.64 -2.23
C PRO A 147 -1.83 0.79 -2.22
N LYS A 148 -2.69 1.80 -2.32
CA LYS A 148 -2.32 3.22 -2.28
C LYS A 148 -1.42 3.59 -1.11
N LYS A 149 -1.62 2.97 0.07
CA LYS A 149 -0.77 3.15 1.25
C LYS A 149 0.73 2.88 1.00
N GLN A 150 1.10 2.13 -0.05
CA GLN A 150 2.48 1.91 -0.44
C GLN A 150 3.21 3.23 -0.78
N TRP A 151 2.52 4.20 -1.38
CA TRP A 151 3.08 5.53 -1.70
C TRP A 151 3.39 6.37 -0.46
N LYS A 152 2.94 5.99 0.75
CA LYS A 152 3.41 6.60 2.01
C LYS A 152 4.75 6.03 2.49
N GLN A 153 5.09 4.81 2.04
CA GLN A 153 6.28 4.08 2.47
C GLN A 153 7.42 4.20 1.47
N THR A 154 7.10 4.33 0.19
CA THR A 154 8.08 4.38 -0.89
C THR A 154 7.55 5.31 -1.98
N ASP A 155 8.26 6.40 -2.23
CA ASP A 155 7.92 7.41 -3.23
C ASP A 155 9.21 7.83 -3.96
N PRO A 156 9.40 7.51 -5.25
CA PRO A 156 8.49 6.76 -6.12
C PRO A 156 8.40 5.28 -5.74
N VAL A 157 7.24 4.67 -5.95
CA VAL A 157 7.12 3.20 -5.93
C VAL A 157 7.94 2.65 -7.11
N LYS A 158 8.73 1.61 -6.90
CA LYS A 158 9.63 1.06 -7.94
C LYS A 158 9.25 -0.36 -8.31
N ILE A 159 9.15 -0.65 -9.60
CA ILE A 159 8.91 -2.00 -10.12
C ILE A 159 10.07 -2.37 -11.05
N GLU A 160 10.79 -3.42 -10.68
CA GLU A 160 11.77 -4.03 -11.56
C GLU A 160 11.06 -5.02 -12.50
N VAL A 161 11.44 -5.00 -13.78
CA VAL A 161 10.92 -5.88 -14.82
C VAL A 161 12.07 -6.71 -15.37
N ARG A 162 12.04 -8.01 -15.09
CA ARG A 162 13.10 -8.97 -15.42
C ARG A 162 12.49 -10.14 -16.15
N ALA A 163 13.11 -10.58 -17.25
CA ALA A 163 12.56 -11.62 -18.10
C ALA A 163 11.08 -11.30 -18.44
N ASN A 164 10.15 -12.10 -17.96
CA ASN A 164 8.71 -11.94 -18.12
C ASN A 164 7.99 -11.70 -16.78
N ALA A 165 8.67 -11.18 -15.75
CA ALA A 165 8.13 -10.96 -14.42
C ALA A 165 8.29 -9.51 -13.95
N LEU A 166 7.28 -9.04 -13.22
CA LEU A 166 7.26 -7.81 -12.44
C LEU A 166 7.66 -8.11 -10.99
N GLN A 167 8.48 -7.24 -10.41
CA GLN A 167 8.91 -7.33 -9.02
C GLN A 167 8.82 -5.95 -8.36
N LEU A 168 7.98 -5.82 -7.34
CA LEU A 168 7.90 -4.60 -6.54
C LEU A 168 9.17 -4.47 -5.67
N ALA A 169 9.93 -3.41 -5.87
CA ALA A 169 11.13 -3.13 -5.08
C ALA A 169 10.75 -2.37 -3.80
N GLY A 170 11.28 -2.80 -2.66
CA GLY A 170 11.19 -2.04 -1.40
C GLY A 170 9.87 -2.15 -0.63
N ALA A 171 8.92 -3.01 -1.02
CA ALA A 171 7.96 -3.54 -0.05
C ALA A 171 8.78 -4.29 1.00
N LYS A 172 8.82 -3.77 2.23
CA LYS A 172 9.69 -4.23 3.32
C LYS A 172 9.94 -5.73 3.22
N ASN A 173 11.21 -6.09 3.03
CA ASN A 173 11.70 -7.43 3.32
C ASN A 173 11.41 -7.73 4.81
N GLU A 174 10.19 -8.16 5.15
CA GLU A 174 10.06 -9.41 5.86
C GLU A 174 10.35 -10.46 4.78
N ALA A 175 11.60 -10.74 4.41
CA ALA A 175 12.45 -11.52 5.28
C ALA A 175 11.62 -12.26 6.32
N VAL A 176 10.73 -13.15 5.85
CA VAL A 176 10.49 -14.39 6.55
C VAL A 176 11.88 -14.87 6.93
N LYS A 177 12.30 -14.59 8.17
CA LYS A 177 13.19 -15.49 8.88
C LYS A 177 12.48 -16.80 8.72
N ARG A 178 12.89 -17.59 7.73
CA ARG A 178 12.52 -18.99 7.65
C ARG A 178 13.00 -19.52 8.97
N HIS A 179 12.10 -19.56 9.95
CA HIS A 179 12.17 -20.53 11.00
C HIS A 179 11.91 -21.81 10.23
N ALA A 180 12.96 -22.31 9.59
CA ALA A 180 13.01 -23.72 9.29
C ALA A 180 12.72 -24.38 10.64
N PRO A 181 11.70 -25.23 10.74
CA PRO A 181 11.71 -26.20 11.81
C PRO A 181 13.08 -26.87 11.69
N GLN A 182 13.97 -26.64 12.66
CA GLN A 182 15.10 -27.53 12.81
C GLN A 182 14.45 -28.89 13.04
N GLN A 183 14.41 -29.71 11.99
CA GLN A 183 14.20 -31.13 12.19
C GLN A 183 15.34 -31.56 13.11
N SER A 184 14.97 -31.89 14.34
CA SER A 184 15.83 -32.59 15.29
C SER A 184 16.26 -33.88 14.61
N VAL A 185 17.44 -33.86 14.00
CA VAL A 185 18.11 -35.10 13.61
C VAL A 185 18.31 -35.93 14.88
N PRO A 186 17.84 -37.20 14.91
CA PRO A 186 18.08 -38.08 16.04
C PRO A 186 19.59 -38.23 16.28
N ASN A 187 19.97 -38.16 17.54
CA ASN A 187 21.34 -38.34 18.02
C ASN A 187 21.91 -39.66 17.46
N PRO A 188 23.14 -39.69 16.89
CA PRO A 188 23.76 -40.96 16.52
C PRO A 188 23.89 -41.86 17.76
N PRO A 189 23.67 -43.18 17.63
CA PRO A 189 23.77 -44.08 18.77
C PRO A 189 25.17 -44.01 19.38
N ARG A 190 25.24 -43.78 20.69
CA ARG A 190 26.49 -43.79 21.46
C ARG A 190 27.17 -45.15 21.29
N GLN A 191 28.42 -45.14 20.81
CA GLN A 191 29.26 -46.33 20.84
C GLN A 191 29.55 -46.70 22.30
N LYS A 192 29.24 -47.96 22.65
CA LYS A 192 29.53 -48.55 23.95
C LYS A 192 31.06 -48.79 24.04
N PRO A 193 31.75 -48.40 25.12
CA PRO A 193 33.17 -48.68 25.27
C PRO A 193 33.45 -50.18 25.17
N ALA A 194 34.43 -50.56 24.36
CA ALA A 194 34.94 -51.92 24.29
C ALA A 194 35.48 -52.32 25.66
N ALA A 195 35.02 -53.46 26.17
CA ALA A 195 35.60 -54.09 27.34
C ALA A 195 37.05 -54.49 27.01
N VAL A 196 37.98 -54.00 27.81
CA VAL A 196 39.39 -54.39 27.78
C VAL A 196 39.46 -55.80 28.35
N THR A 197 39.67 -56.80 27.49
CA THR A 197 40.02 -58.14 27.95
C THR A 197 41.54 -58.21 28.06
N GLU A 198 42.00 -58.04 29.29
CA GLU A 198 43.35 -58.34 29.76
C GLU A 198 43.63 -59.84 29.53
N TYR A 199 44.56 -60.17 28.62
CA TYR A 199 45.11 -61.52 28.51
C TYR A 199 46.51 -61.53 29.10
N GLY A 200 46.60 -62.17 30.27
CA GLY A 200 47.82 -62.38 31.02
C GLY A 200 48.85 -63.21 30.25
N THR A 201 50.10 -62.83 30.47
CA THR A 201 51.29 -63.62 30.15
C THR A 201 51.62 -64.50 31.35
N ARG A 202 51.79 -65.83 31.20
CA ARG A 202 52.95 -66.62 31.74
C ARG A 202 52.84 -68.15 31.54
N PRO A 203 53.93 -68.93 31.77
CA PRO A 203 54.48 -69.85 30.78
C PRO A 203 54.39 -71.33 31.20
N GLY A 204 54.75 -72.22 30.28
CA GLY A 204 55.00 -73.65 30.51
C GLY A 204 55.58 -74.27 29.26
#